data_AF-A0A4C1XET2-F1
#
_entry.id   AF-A0A4C1XET2-F1
#
_cell.length_a   1.000
_cell.length_b   1.000
_cell.length_c   1.000
_cell.angle_alpha   90.00
_cell.angle_beta   90.00
_cell.angle_gamma   90.00
#
_symmetry.space_group_name_H-M   'P 1'
#
loop_
_entity.id
_entity.type
_entity.pdbx_description
1 polymer ?
#
loop_
_entity_poly.entity_id
_entity_poly.type
_entity_poly.pdbx_seq_one_letter_code
_entity_poly.pdbx_strand_id
1 'polypeptide(L)'
;MVYDVYCFLKKDAKSDKQALERTSEATKTSVRTVRRIVDEVKKSGLLVVFRTSGKKRSGKKKVTDIDSFDHSVIRRCVHNYHITNKELFTEEKLREKLKQDVNFTGSERSLRRVLKQLGLRKQKITKVANWKNEYSVP
;
A
#
# COMPACT_ATOMS: atom_id res chain seq x y z
N MET A 1 8.20 -12.05 -27.86
CA MET A 1 9.37 -12.26 -28.75
C MET A 1 10.25 -13.43 -28.32
N VAL A 2 10.98 -13.40 -27.19
CA VAL A 2 11.88 -14.52 -26.80
C VAL A 2 11.13 -15.85 -26.59
N TYR A 3 9.95 -15.80 -25.96
CA TYR A 3 9.11 -16.98 -25.76
C TYR A 3 8.59 -17.56 -27.09
N ASP A 4 8.22 -16.69 -28.04
CA ASP A 4 7.70 -17.12 -29.35
C ASP A 4 8.78 -17.84 -30.16
N VAL A 5 10.02 -17.33 -30.12
CA VAL A 5 11.20 -17.97 -30.73
C VAL A 5 11.48 -19.32 -30.07
N TYR A 6 11.40 -19.41 -28.74
CA TYR A 6 11.50 -20.68 -28.03
C TYR A 6 10.42 -21.67 -28.47
N CYS A 7 9.16 -21.23 -28.59
CA CYS A 7 8.06 -22.07 -29.07
C CYS A 7 8.27 -22.57 -30.50
N PHE A 8 8.87 -21.75 -31.36
CA PHE A 8 9.22 -22.15 -32.72
C PHE A 8 10.34 -23.21 -32.71
N LEU A 9 11.48 -22.90 -32.08
CA LEU A 9 12.65 -23.78 -32.05
C LEU A 9 12.43 -25.08 -31.26
N LYS A 10 11.47 -25.08 -30.33
CA LYS A 10 11.07 -26.28 -29.59
C LYS A 10 10.44 -27.34 -30.50
N LYS A 11 9.78 -26.95 -31.59
CA LYS A 11 9.15 -27.90 -32.54
C LYS A 11 10.20 -28.81 -33.19
N ASP A 12 11.39 -28.28 -33.44
CA ASP A 12 12.48 -28.97 -34.14
C ASP A 12 13.58 -29.50 -33.19
N ALA A 13 13.37 -29.41 -31.88
CA ALA A 13 14.35 -29.81 -30.88
C ALA A 13 14.05 -31.21 -30.32
N LYS A 14 15.10 -32.02 -30.12
CA LYS A 14 14.98 -33.33 -29.46
C LYS A 14 14.83 -33.22 -27.94
N SER A 15 15.31 -32.11 -27.35
CA SER A 15 15.27 -31.87 -25.91
C SER A 15 15.07 -30.39 -25.57
N ASP A 16 14.49 -30.12 -24.40
CA ASP A 16 14.27 -28.75 -23.91
C ASP A 16 15.58 -27.97 -23.72
N LYS A 17 16.68 -28.65 -23.37
CA LYS A 17 18.01 -28.02 -23.23
C LYS A 17 18.50 -27.47 -24.56
N GLN A 18 18.40 -28.27 -25.61
CA GLN A 18 18.78 -27.87 -26.97
C GLN A 18 17.92 -26.70 -27.48
N ALA A 19 16.61 -26.70 -27.18
CA ALA A 19 15.74 -25.58 -27.53
C ALA A 19 16.15 -24.27 -26.81
N LEU A 20 16.55 -24.36 -25.54
CA LEU A 20 17.02 -23.19 -24.78
C LEU A 20 18.34 -22.63 -25.30
N GLU A 21 19.30 -23.49 -25.68
CA GLU A 21 20.59 -23.08 -26.25
C GLU A 21 20.40 -22.40 -27.61
N ARG A 22 19.65 -23.03 -28.52
CA ARG A 22 19.33 -22.43 -29.83
C ARG A 22 18.60 -21.11 -29.71
N THR A 23 17.67 -20.99 -28.74
CA THR A 23 16.97 -19.73 -28.48
C THR A 23 17.93 -18.67 -27.96
N SER A 24 18.80 -19.03 -27.01
CA SER A 24 19.83 -18.15 -26.45
C SER A 24 20.74 -17.57 -27.53
N GLU A 25 21.18 -18.40 -28.47
CA GLU A 25 22.00 -18.01 -29.61
C GLU A 25 21.23 -17.08 -30.56
N ALA A 26 20.00 -17.44 -30.92
CA ALA A 26 19.17 -16.66 -31.84
C ALA A 26 18.79 -15.27 -31.28
N THR A 27 18.48 -15.20 -29.97
CA THR A 27 18.05 -13.94 -29.33
C THR A 27 19.19 -13.19 -28.64
N LYS A 28 20.43 -13.70 -28.69
CA LYS A 28 21.63 -13.13 -28.02
C LYS A 28 21.39 -12.83 -26.53
N THR A 29 20.65 -13.71 -25.85
CA THR A 29 20.34 -13.58 -24.42
C THR A 29 20.83 -14.81 -23.68
N SER A 30 21.28 -14.68 -22.43
CA SER A 30 21.74 -15.86 -21.67
C SER A 30 20.67 -16.96 -21.57
N VAL A 31 21.10 -18.22 -21.62
CA VAL A 31 20.25 -19.42 -21.39
C VAL A 31 19.43 -19.29 -20.10
N ARG A 32 20.04 -18.71 -19.04
CA ARG A 32 19.36 -18.50 -17.75
C ARG A 32 18.19 -17.53 -17.85
N THR A 33 18.32 -16.48 -18.68
CA THR A 33 17.25 -15.52 -18.93
C THR A 33 16.11 -16.16 -19.71
N VAL A 34 16.43 -16.90 -20.79
CA VAL A 34 15.42 -17.63 -21.59
C VAL A 34 14.65 -18.61 -20.70
N ARG A 35 15.36 -19.36 -19.85
CA ARG A 35 14.73 -20.29 -18.91
C ARG A 35 13.78 -19.59 -17.93
N ARG A 36 14.20 -18.46 -17.33
CA ARG A 36 13.33 -17.65 -16.46
C ARG A 36 12.07 -17.18 -17.17
N ILE A 37 12.20 -16.71 -18.41
CA ILE A 37 11.07 -16.27 -19.23
C ILE A 37 10.09 -17.43 -19.45
N VAL A 38 10.58 -18.59 -19.87
CA VAL A 38 9.76 -19.78 -20.08
C VAL A 38 9.06 -20.22 -18.80
N ASP A 39 9.76 -20.23 -17.67
CA ASP A 39 9.20 -20.60 -16.36
C ASP A 39 8.15 -19.60 -15.86
N GLU A 40 8.33 -18.30 -16.11
CA GLU A 40 7.34 -17.27 -15.77
C GLU A 40 6.08 -17.36 -16.64
N VAL A 41 6.24 -17.61 -17.95
CA VAL A 41 5.11 -17.82 -18.87
C VAL A 41 4.32 -19.08 -18.50
N LYS A 42 4.99 -20.18 -18.16
CA LYS A 42 4.31 -21.40 -17.67
C LYS A 42 3.48 -21.14 -16.39
N LYS A 43 3.94 -20.24 -15.52
CA LYS A 43 3.26 -19.93 -14.25
C LYS A 43 2.11 -18.93 -14.38
N SER A 44 2.19 -18.00 -15.33
CA SER A 44 1.27 -16.84 -15.39
C SER A 44 0.52 -16.67 -16.71
N GLY A 45 0.72 -17.57 -17.68
CA GLY A 45 0.08 -17.53 -19.01
C GLY A 45 0.80 -16.60 -19.99
N LEU A 46 0.30 -16.47 -21.22
CA LEU A 46 0.95 -15.67 -22.28
C LEU A 46 0.97 -14.15 -21.99
N LEU A 47 0.05 -13.65 -21.16
CA LEU A 47 -0.05 -12.24 -20.74
C LEU A 47 0.87 -11.94 -19.52
N VAL A 48 2.11 -12.44 -19.56
CA VAL A 48 3.07 -12.22 -18.45
C VAL A 48 3.44 -10.75 -18.37
N VAL A 49 3.01 -10.09 -17.29
CA VAL A 49 3.67 -8.87 -16.84
C VAL A 49 4.88 -9.30 -16.02
N PHE A 50 6.07 -9.26 -16.63
CA PHE A 50 7.34 -9.54 -15.95
C PHE A 50 7.54 -8.53 -14.81
N ARG A 51 7.23 -8.95 -13.58
CA ARG A 51 7.34 -8.11 -12.39
C ARG A 51 8.64 -8.44 -11.66
N THR A 52 9.44 -7.41 -11.39
CA THR A 52 10.61 -7.53 -10.52
C THR A 52 10.17 -7.98 -9.12
N SER A 53 10.67 -9.13 -8.67
CA SER A 53 10.40 -9.65 -7.33
C SER A 53 10.77 -8.60 -6.26
N GLY A 54 9.88 -8.39 -5.29
CA GLY A 54 10.10 -7.48 -4.16
C GLY A 54 9.46 -6.08 -4.26
N LYS A 55 8.97 -5.64 -5.43
CA LYS A 55 8.34 -4.31 -5.58
C LYS A 55 7.00 -4.15 -4.84
N LYS A 56 6.37 -5.22 -4.36
CA LYS A 56 5.12 -5.19 -3.59
C LYS A 56 5.29 -5.31 -2.07
N ARG A 57 6.50 -5.18 -1.53
CA ARG A 57 6.66 -5.19 -0.06
C ARG A 57 6.05 -3.90 0.52
N SER A 58 4.81 -3.95 0.97
CA SER A 58 4.22 -2.89 1.79
C SER A 58 4.96 -2.87 3.12
N GLY A 59 5.84 -1.88 3.32
CA GLY A 59 6.51 -1.70 4.61
C GLY A 59 5.48 -1.45 5.72
N LYS A 60 5.66 -2.09 6.88
CA LYS A 60 4.85 -1.84 8.08
C LYS A 60 4.99 -0.36 8.47
N LYS A 61 3.87 0.36 8.60
CA LYS A 61 3.88 1.79 8.95
C LYS A 61 3.98 1.95 10.47
N LYS A 62 5.20 2.03 11.01
CA LYS A 62 5.49 2.02 12.47
C LYS A 62 4.69 2.99 13.36
N VAL A 63 4.16 4.10 12.80
CA VAL A 63 3.54 5.18 13.61
C VAL A 63 2.09 5.49 13.19
N THR A 64 1.68 5.10 11.99
CA THR A 64 0.32 5.38 11.47
C THR A 64 -0.54 4.12 11.36
N ASP A 65 0.01 2.96 11.73
CA ASP A 65 -0.73 1.71 11.85
C ASP A 65 -1.23 1.62 13.29
N ILE A 66 -2.12 2.55 13.62
CA ILE A 66 -2.74 2.66 14.93
C ILE A 66 -3.94 1.70 14.94
N ASP A 67 -4.13 0.95 16.02
CA ASP A 67 -5.24 0.02 16.13
C ASP A 67 -6.59 0.77 16.13
N SER A 68 -7.63 0.06 15.70
CA SER A 68 -9.03 0.50 15.74
C SER A 68 -9.46 1.06 17.10
N PHE A 69 -8.95 0.50 18.19
CA PHE A 69 -9.20 0.98 19.54
C PHE A 69 -8.62 2.39 19.76
N ASP A 70 -7.34 2.58 19.48
CA ASP A 70 -6.65 3.85 19.63
C ASP A 70 -7.25 4.93 18.71
N HIS A 71 -7.73 4.55 17.51
CA HIS A 71 -8.51 5.43 16.65
C HIS A 71 -9.78 5.95 17.34
N SER A 72 -10.49 5.10 18.09
CA SER A 72 -11.70 5.49 18.81
C SER A 72 -11.40 6.44 19.98
N VAL A 73 -10.29 6.20 20.69
CA VAL A 73 -9.83 7.06 21.79
C VAL A 73 -9.45 8.44 21.26
N ILE A 74 -8.65 8.50 20.19
CA ILE A 74 -8.26 9.78 19.55
C ILE A 74 -9.49 10.53 19.05
N ARG A 75 -10.45 9.83 18.42
CA ARG A 75 -11.71 10.44 17.96
C ARG A 75 -12.50 11.05 19.12
N ARG A 76 -12.61 10.35 20.25
CA ARG A 76 -13.31 10.83 21.45
C ARG A 76 -12.61 12.02 22.08
N CYS A 77 -11.28 11.98 22.21
CA CYS A 77 -10.49 13.10 22.72
C CYS A 77 -10.66 14.37 21.86
N VAL A 78 -10.62 14.23 20.53
CA VAL A 78 -10.86 15.35 19.62
C VAL A 78 -12.29 15.89 19.76
N HIS A 79 -13.29 15.03 19.87
CA HIS A 79 -14.69 15.43 20.02
C HIS A 79 -14.92 16.19 21.33
N ASN A 80 -14.42 15.66 22.44
CA ASN A 80 -14.49 16.30 23.75
C ASN A 80 -13.82 17.68 23.73
N TYR A 81 -12.64 17.79 23.12
CA TYR A 81 -11.97 19.08 22.97
C TYR A 81 -12.83 20.09 22.21
N HIS A 82 -13.53 19.64 21.17
CA HIS A 82 -14.39 20.53 20.38
C HIS A 82 -15.56 21.07 21.19
N ILE A 83 -16.19 20.17 21.96
CA ILE A 83 -17.33 20.52 22.83
C ILE A 83 -16.90 21.49 23.93
N THR A 84 -15.79 21.20 24.60
CA THR A 84 -15.33 21.97 25.76
C THR A 84 -14.78 23.33 25.37
N ASN A 85 -13.95 23.41 24.32
CA ASN A 85 -13.21 24.64 24.02
C ASN A 85 -13.84 25.49 22.92
N LYS A 86 -14.75 24.96 22.09
CA LYS A 86 -15.34 25.63 20.90
C LYS A 86 -14.35 26.30 19.93
N GLU A 87 -13.04 26.08 20.11
CA GLU A 87 -11.96 26.65 19.31
C GLU A 87 -11.45 25.66 18.25
N LEU A 88 -10.78 26.22 17.22
CA LEU A 88 -10.02 25.47 16.24
C LEU A 88 -8.78 24.85 16.90
N PHE A 89 -8.66 23.53 16.83
CA PHE A 89 -7.48 22.82 17.34
C PHE A 89 -6.24 23.17 16.51
N THR A 90 -5.24 23.78 17.15
CA THR A 90 -3.87 23.73 16.65
C THR A 90 -3.31 22.33 16.88
N GLU A 91 -2.56 21.78 15.91
CA GLU A 91 -2.05 20.40 15.99
C GLU A 91 -1.14 20.17 17.21
N GLU A 92 -0.47 21.22 17.66
CA GLU A 92 0.38 21.23 18.86
C GLU A 92 -0.43 21.05 20.15
N LYS A 93 -1.46 21.88 20.36
CA LYS A 93 -2.34 21.80 21.54
C LYS A 93 -3.05 20.46 21.65
N LEU A 94 -3.47 19.90 20.51
CA LEU A 94 -4.10 18.59 20.46
C LEU A 94 -3.09 17.47 20.79
N ARG A 95 -1.86 17.59 20.30
CA ARG A 95 -0.79 16.63 20.58
C ARG A 95 -0.42 16.61 22.06
N GLU A 96 -0.35 17.76 22.72
CA GLU A 96 -0.04 17.83 24.16
C GLU A 96 -1.09 17.10 24.99
N LYS A 97 -2.37 17.31 24.70
CA LYS A 97 -3.45 16.58 25.38
C LYS A 97 -3.46 15.09 25.04
N LEU A 98 -3.25 14.72 23.78
CA LEU A 98 -3.15 13.29 23.40
C LEU A 98 -1.93 12.59 24.01
N LYS A 99 -0.86 13.33 24.30
CA LYS A 99 0.27 12.81 25.10
C LYS A 99 -0.12 12.59 26.55
N GLN A 100 -0.89 13.50 27.15
CA GLN A 100 -1.36 13.38 28.53
C GLN A 100 -2.38 12.24 28.71
N ASP A 101 -3.37 12.17 27.82
CA ASP A 101 -4.51 11.25 27.96
C ASP A 101 -4.20 9.84 27.43
N VAL A 102 -3.35 9.72 26.39
CA VAL A 102 -3.20 8.49 25.61
C VAL A 102 -1.73 8.10 25.37
N ASN A 103 -0.76 8.79 26.00
CA ASN A 103 0.68 8.55 25.80
C ASN A 103 1.11 8.52 24.31
N PHE A 104 0.45 9.32 23.46
CA PHE A 104 0.71 9.32 22.03
C PHE A 104 2.16 9.72 21.70
N THR A 105 2.96 8.77 21.21
CA THR A 105 4.40 9.00 20.90
C THR A 105 4.62 9.65 19.53
N GLY A 106 3.58 9.79 18.71
CA GLY A 106 3.71 10.29 17.34
C GLY A 106 4.10 11.77 17.21
N SER A 107 4.69 12.10 16.07
CA SER A 107 4.96 13.49 15.66
C SER A 107 3.68 14.19 15.19
N GLU A 108 3.70 15.52 15.08
CA GLU A 108 2.60 16.33 14.54
C GLU A 108 2.16 15.82 13.16
N ARG A 109 3.11 15.51 12.26
CA ARG A 109 2.84 14.91 10.94
C ARG A 109 2.12 13.57 11.03
N SER A 110 2.42 12.79 12.05
CA SER A 110 1.78 11.49 12.28
C SER A 110 0.34 11.70 12.75
N LEU A 111 0.14 12.61 13.72
CA LEU A 111 -1.20 13.02 14.16
C LEU A 111 -2.04 13.53 12.98
N ARG A 112 -1.49 14.38 12.11
CA ARG A 112 -2.18 14.88 10.90
C ARG A 112 -2.59 13.75 9.96
N ARG A 113 -1.77 12.71 9.80
CA ARG A 113 -2.12 11.52 8.99
C ARG A 113 -3.26 10.72 9.62
N VAL A 114 -3.20 10.52 10.93
CA VAL A 114 -4.24 9.80 11.70
C VAL A 114 -5.56 10.56 11.65
N LEU A 115 -5.54 11.88 11.86
CA LEU A 115 -6.72 12.73 11.71
C LEU A 115 -7.31 12.66 10.30
N LYS A 116 -6.46 12.63 9.25
CA LYS A 116 -6.92 12.42 7.87
C LYS A 116 -7.55 11.03 7.66
N GLN A 117 -6.98 9.98 8.24
CA GLN A 117 -7.58 8.63 8.22
C GLN A 117 -8.93 8.59 8.94
N LEU A 118 -9.09 9.36 10.02
CA LEU A 118 -10.35 9.52 10.75
C LEU A 118 -11.40 10.38 10.03
N GLY A 119 -11.08 10.92 8.86
CA GLY A 119 -11.98 11.79 8.08
C GLY A 119 -12.01 13.24 8.55
N LEU A 120 -11.21 13.62 9.55
CA LEU A 120 -11.13 14.97 10.09
C LEU A 120 -10.27 15.83 9.16
N ARG A 121 -10.91 16.39 8.12
CA ARG A 121 -10.29 17.42 7.28
C ARG A 121 -10.31 18.74 8.04
N LYS A 122 -9.19 19.47 8.05
CA LYS A 122 -9.12 20.89 8.42
C LYS A 122 -9.90 21.72 7.42
N GLN A 123 -11.23 21.62 7.42
CA GLN A 123 -12.08 22.64 6.84
C GLN A 123 -12.11 23.79 7.85
N LYS A 124 -12.07 25.04 7.36
CA LYS A 124 -12.48 26.18 8.17
C LYS A 124 -13.82 25.80 8.79
N ILE A 125 -13.91 25.79 10.12
CA ILE A 125 -15.15 25.41 10.80
C ILE A 125 -16.15 26.52 10.52
N THR A 126 -16.86 26.37 9.42
CA THR A 126 -18.09 27.08 9.11
C THR A 126 -19.00 26.04 8.49
N LYS A 127 -19.37 25.04 9.31
CA LYS A 127 -20.64 24.30 9.30
C LYS A 127 -20.47 23.02 10.13
N VAL A 128 -21.03 23.09 11.34
CA VAL A 128 -21.41 21.96 12.17
C VAL A 128 -22.55 21.22 11.44
N ALA A 129 -22.25 20.45 10.41
CA ALA A 129 -23.25 19.62 9.71
C ALA A 129 -22.55 18.66 8.75
N ASN A 130 -22.16 17.48 9.24
CA ASN A 130 -22.12 16.21 8.46
C ASN A 130 -21.51 15.08 9.31
N TRP A 131 -21.97 14.91 10.56
CA TRP A 131 -21.54 13.80 11.42
C TRP A 131 -22.66 12.88 11.89
N LYS A 132 -23.87 13.01 11.33
CA LYS A 132 -25.00 12.12 11.66
C LYS A 132 -25.27 10.99 10.66
N ASN A 133 -24.54 10.86 9.54
CA ASN A 133 -24.93 9.96 8.45
C ASN A 133 -24.04 8.72 8.24
N GLU A 134 -23.46 8.14 9.29
CA GLU A 134 -22.80 6.81 9.14
C GLU A 134 -23.19 5.77 10.21
N TYR A 135 -24.18 6.06 11.06
CA TYR A 135 -24.82 5.05 11.91
C TYR A 135 -26.34 5.04 11.69
N SER A 136 -26.73 4.77 10.45
CA SER A 136 -28.04 4.18 10.12
C SER A 136 -27.73 2.93 9.31
N VAL A 137 -27.42 1.84 10.00
CA VAL A 137 -27.46 0.50 9.41
C VAL A 137 -28.95 0.11 9.37
N PRO A 138 -29.48 -0.46 8.28
CA PRO A 138 -30.89 -0.85 8.17
C PRO A 138 -31.33 -1.80 9.28
#